data_AF-A0A2W4ZWH8-F1
#
_entry.id   AF-A0A2W4ZWH8-F1
#
_cell.length_a   1.000
_cell.length_b   1.000
_cell.length_c   1.000
_cell.angle_alpha   90.00
_cell.angle_beta   90.00
_cell.angle_gamma   90.00
#
_symmetry.space_group_name_H-M   'P 1'
#
loop_
_entity.id
_entity.type
_entity.pdbx_description
1 polymer ?
#
loop_
_entity_poly.entity_id
_entity_poly.type
_entity_poly.pdbx_seq_one_letter_code
_entity_poly.pdbx_strand_id
1 'polypeptide(L)'
;MVTAHRTVLPDLNAIAIYYGQLILAGEALDGLDMPIIGFFGEDDSSIAVEDVNNFKLILTNLGKTADINLYPGVGHAFANPSGQNYTAAAAEDAWARTIAFFARYLQNT
;
A
#
# COMPACT_ATOMS: atom_id res chain seq x y z
N MET A 1 -10.93 -3.33 6.91
CA MET A 1 -10.53 -1.94 7.24
C MET A 1 -9.56 -2.03 8.40
N VAL A 2 -8.26 -1.84 8.16
CA VAL A 2 -7.28 -1.76 9.26
C VAL A 2 -7.10 -0.28 9.54
N THR A 3 -7.74 0.21 10.60
CA THR A 3 -7.45 1.54 11.14
C THR A 3 -6.24 1.39 12.04
N ALA A 4 -5.03 1.54 11.50
CA ALA A 4 -3.81 1.49 12.29
C ALA A 4 -3.62 2.87 12.96
N HIS A 5 -3.88 2.93 14.26
CA HIS A 5 -3.53 4.07 15.11
C HIS A 5 -2.31 3.68 15.94
N ARG A 6 -1.44 4.64 16.24
CA ARG A 6 -0.26 4.50 17.11
C ARG A 6 -0.47 3.63 18.36
N THR A 7 -1.65 3.68 18.95
CA THR A 7 -2.00 2.95 20.19
C THR A 7 -2.15 1.44 20.00
N VAL A 8 -2.39 0.97 18.77
CA VAL A 8 -2.72 -0.44 18.48
C VAL A 8 -1.48 -1.22 18.02
N LEU A 9 -0.51 -0.57 17.39
CA LEU A 9 0.70 -1.19 16.83
C LEU A 9 1.95 -0.31 17.08
N PRO A 10 2.35 -0.10 18.34
CA PRO A 10 3.41 0.84 18.69
C PRO A 10 4.79 0.47 18.09
N ASP A 11 5.02 -0.81 17.80
CA ASP A 11 6.32 -1.33 17.38
C ASP A 11 6.36 -1.78 15.90
N LEU A 12 5.40 -1.33 15.10
CA LEU A 12 5.36 -1.74 13.69
C LEU A 12 6.39 -0.96 12.86
N ASN A 13 7.35 -1.66 12.27
CA ASN A 13 8.48 -1.03 11.58
C ASN A 13 8.20 -0.67 10.11
N ALA A 14 7.25 -1.33 9.45
CA ALA A 14 6.91 -1.10 8.04
C ALA A 14 5.58 -1.77 7.68
N ILE A 15 4.86 -1.24 6.69
CA ILE A 15 3.62 -1.83 6.15
C ILE A 15 3.72 -1.98 4.63
N ALA A 16 3.27 -3.11 4.10
CA ALA A 16 2.96 -3.30 2.69
C ALA A 16 1.45 -3.53 2.50
N ILE A 17 0.83 -2.78 1.59
CA ILE A 17 -0.60 -2.86 1.25
C ILE A 17 -0.74 -3.38 -0.18
N TYR A 18 -1.53 -4.44 -0.35
CA TYR A 18 -1.91 -4.96 -1.66
C TYR A 18 -3.42 -4.80 -1.83
N TYR A 19 -3.85 -4.00 -2.83
CA TYR A 19 -5.26 -3.80 -3.22
C TYR A 19 -6.22 -3.65 -2.02
N GLY A 20 -5.78 -2.92 -1.00
CA GLY A 20 -6.51 -2.73 0.25
C GLY A 20 -7.42 -1.52 0.18
N GLN A 21 -8.63 -1.63 0.72
CA GLN A 21 -9.55 -0.50 0.83
C GLN A 21 -8.91 0.67 1.58
N LEU A 22 -9.02 1.86 1.01
CA LEU A 22 -8.32 3.06 1.46
C LEU A 22 -9.13 3.83 2.51
N ILE A 23 -8.41 4.44 3.46
CA ILE A 23 -8.97 5.42 4.40
C ILE A 23 -8.43 6.78 3.96
N LEU A 24 -9.32 7.70 3.62
CA LEU A 24 -8.96 9.05 3.15
C LEU A 24 -9.15 10.14 4.22
N ALA A 25 -9.51 9.74 5.45
CA ALA A 25 -9.55 10.64 6.59
C ALA A 25 -8.11 10.93 7.07
N GLY A 26 -7.69 12.19 6.95
CA GLY A 26 -6.32 12.59 7.28
C GLY A 26 -5.93 12.30 8.73
N GLU A 27 -6.87 12.45 9.66
CA GLU A 27 -6.69 12.18 11.09
C GLU A 27 -6.39 10.70 11.37
N ALA A 28 -6.97 9.80 10.59
CA ALA A 28 -6.71 8.37 10.69
C ALA A 28 -5.32 8.01 10.15
N LEU A 29 -4.85 8.73 9.12
CA LEU A 29 -3.53 8.50 8.52
C LEU A 29 -2.41 9.20 9.28
N ASP A 30 -2.71 10.29 10.00
CA ASP A 30 -1.74 11.01 10.81
C ASP A 30 -1.20 10.16 11.96
N GLY A 31 -1.99 9.21 12.45
CA GLY A 31 -1.55 8.24 13.46
C GLY A 31 -0.56 7.17 12.96
N LEU A 32 -0.17 7.16 11.68
CA LEU A 32 0.78 6.22 11.10
C LEU A 32 2.21 6.79 11.14
N ASP A 33 3.09 6.13 11.90
CA ASP A 33 4.49 6.58 12.06
C ASP A 33 5.50 5.68 11.33
N MET A 34 5.02 4.60 10.72
CA MET A 34 5.84 3.64 9.98
C MET A 34 5.84 3.93 8.49
N PRO A 35 6.92 3.60 7.77
CA PRO A 35 6.96 3.59 6.32
C PRO A 35 5.87 2.69 5.71
N ILE A 36 5.25 3.17 4.63
CA ILE A 36 4.20 2.47 3.90
C ILE A 36 4.65 2.22 2.46
N ILE A 37 4.42 1.01 1.95
CA ILE A 37 4.41 0.72 0.52
C ILE A 37 3.03 0.18 0.11
N GLY A 38 2.50 0.64 -1.02
CA GLY A 38 1.17 0.26 -1.50
C GLY A 38 1.18 -0.12 -2.97
N PHE A 39 0.36 -1.10 -3.34
CA PHE A 39 0.24 -1.64 -4.69
C PHE A 39 -1.22 -1.77 -5.10
N PHE A 40 -1.61 -1.06 -6.16
CA PHE A 40 -2.97 -0.96 -6.66
C PHE A 40 -3.02 -1.21 -8.16
N GLY A 41 -4.14 -1.72 -8.65
CA GLY A 41 -4.41 -1.87 -10.08
C GLY A 41 -5.26 -0.73 -10.61
N GLU A 42 -4.96 -0.21 -11.80
CA GLU A 42 -5.76 0.83 -12.46
C GLU A 42 -7.17 0.35 -12.84
N ASP A 43 -7.30 -0.94 -13.17
CA ASP A 43 -8.56 -1.59 -13.56
C ASP A 43 -9.26 -2.26 -12.36
N ASP A 44 -8.83 -1.96 -11.13
CA ASP A 44 -9.50 -2.44 -9.92
C ASP A 44 -10.85 -1.72 -9.74
N SER A 45 -11.94 -2.40 -10.08
CA SER A 45 -13.29 -1.84 -9.97
C SER A 45 -13.74 -1.58 -8.53
N SER A 46 -13.00 -2.06 -7.52
CA SER A 46 -13.30 -1.85 -6.10
C SER A 46 -12.57 -0.67 -5.47
N ILE A 47 -11.59 -0.08 -6.17
CA ILE A 47 -10.77 1.04 -5.67
C ILE A 47 -10.56 2.02 -6.82
N ALA A 48 -11.17 3.21 -6.73
CA ALA A 48 -11.00 4.21 -7.77
C ALA A 48 -9.55 4.73 -7.83
N VAL A 49 -9.05 4.96 -9.04
CA VAL A 49 -7.73 5.60 -9.26
C VAL A 49 -7.63 6.96 -8.54
N GLU A 50 -8.74 7.70 -8.49
CA GLU A 50 -8.84 8.96 -7.74
C GLU A 50 -8.57 8.75 -6.25
N ASP A 51 -9.10 7.69 -5.64
CA ASP A 51 -8.87 7.38 -4.22
C ASP A 51 -7.41 7.03 -3.95
N VAL A 52 -6.76 6.28 -4.85
CA VAL A 52 -5.32 5.99 -4.74
C VAL A 52 -4.49 7.27 -4.80
N ASN A 53 -4.84 8.18 -5.71
CA ASN A 53 -4.16 9.47 -5.85
C ASN A 53 -4.40 10.37 -4.63
N ASN A 54 -5.63 10.42 -4.10
CA ASN A 54 -5.97 11.16 -2.89
C ASN A 54 -5.22 10.61 -1.67
N PHE A 55 -5.14 9.29 -1.53
CA PHE A 55 -4.39 8.63 -0.47
C PHE A 55 -2.91 9.03 -0.49
N LYS A 56 -2.28 8.96 -1.69
CA LYS A 56 -0.89 9.40 -1.89
C LYS A 56 -0.70 10.87 -1.51
N LEU A 57 -1.62 11.74 -1.92
CA LEU A 57 -1.57 13.17 -1.63
C LEU A 57 -1.67 13.45 -0.12
N ILE A 58 -2.60 12.80 0.57
CA ILE A 58 -2.80 12.98 2.02
C ILE A 58 -1.55 12.52 2.78
N LEU A 59 -1.00 11.34 2.47
CA LEU A 59 0.24 10.86 3.09
C LEU A 59 1.41 11.82 2.85
N THR A 60 1.51 12.39 1.65
CA THR A 60 2.52 13.39 1.31
C THR A 60 2.35 14.67 2.13
N ASN A 61 1.13 15.20 2.25
CA ASN A 61 0.83 16.40 3.01
C ASN A 61 1.08 16.22 4.52
N LEU A 62 0.88 15.01 5.04
CA LEU A 62 1.18 14.63 6.42
C LEU A 62 2.67 14.29 6.64
N GLY A 63 3.52 14.41 5.62
CA GLY A 63 4.95 14.11 5.72
C GLY A 63 5.27 12.64 5.97
N LYS A 64 4.36 11.71 5.62
CA LYS A 64 4.57 10.28 5.82
C LYS A 64 5.55 9.73 4.79
N THR A 65 6.33 8.72 5.19
CA THR A 65 7.19 7.97 4.27
C THR A 65 6.32 6.95 3.54
N ALA A 66 5.93 7.24 2.30
CA ALA A 66 5.03 6.38 1.53
C ALA A 66 5.50 6.20 0.07
N ASP A 67 5.41 4.95 -0.41
CA ASP A 67 5.63 4.58 -1.81
C ASP A 67 4.36 3.89 -2.37
N ILE A 68 3.56 4.64 -3.14
CA ILE A 68 2.28 4.18 -3.69
C ILE A 68 2.43 3.90 -5.18
N ASN A 69 2.22 2.63 -5.56
CA ASN A 69 2.39 2.10 -6.90
C ASN A 69 1.02 1.75 -7.50
N LEU A 70 0.78 2.22 -8.72
CA LEU A 70 -0.43 1.96 -9.50
C LEU A 70 -0.04 1.26 -10.81
N TYR A 71 -0.61 0.08 -11.07
CA TYR A 71 -0.29 -0.75 -12.23
C TYR A 71 -1.33 -0.58 -13.34
N PRO A 72 -0.96 -0.09 -14.54
CA PRO A 72 -1.88 0.08 -15.65
C PRO A 72 -2.44 -1.23 -16.18
N GLY A 73 -3.74 -1.28 -16.47
CA GLY A 73 -4.39 -2.47 -17.04
C GLY A 73 -4.49 -3.67 -16.09
N VAL A 74 -4.27 -3.44 -14.79
CA VAL A 74 -4.24 -4.49 -13.77
C VAL A 74 -5.44 -4.34 -12.85
N GLY A 75 -6.16 -5.44 -12.60
CA GLY A 75 -7.33 -5.47 -11.73
C GLY A 75 -7.04 -5.85 -10.28
N HIS A 76 -8.12 -6.03 -9.50
CA HIS A 76 -8.03 -6.47 -8.11
C HIS A 76 -7.38 -7.85 -7.97
N ALA A 77 -6.71 -8.10 -6.83
CA ALA A 77 -6.09 -9.39 -6.50
C ALA A 77 -5.04 -9.89 -7.51
N PHE A 78 -4.38 -8.98 -8.24
CA PHE A 78 -3.41 -9.33 -9.29
C PHE A 78 -2.21 -10.15 -8.82
N ALA A 79 -1.89 -10.11 -7.52
CA ALA A 79 -0.79 -10.85 -6.91
C ALA A 79 -1.19 -12.24 -6.41
N ASN A 80 -2.44 -12.68 -6.60
CA ASN A 80 -2.91 -14.01 -6.20
C ASN A 80 -2.73 -15.02 -7.36
N PRO A 81 -1.73 -15.92 -7.32
CA PRO A 81 -1.43 -16.85 -8.41
C PRO A 81 -2.54 -17.89 -8.67
N SER A 82 -3.46 -18.07 -7.73
CA SER A 82 -4.62 -18.96 -7.87
C SER A 82 -5.88 -18.25 -8.41
N GLY A 83 -5.82 -16.92 -8.61
CA GLY A 83 -6.95 -16.09 -9.02
C GLY A 83 -7.01 -15.84 -10.53
N GLN A 84 -8.20 -15.45 -11.01
CA GLN A 84 -8.41 -15.14 -12.43
C GLN A 84 -7.73 -13.84 -12.89
N ASN A 85 -7.49 -12.91 -11.97
CA ASN A 85 -6.89 -11.61 -12.24
C ASN A 85 -5.36 -11.63 -12.09
N TYR A 86 -4.74 -12.79 -11.93
CA TYR A 86 -3.30 -12.89 -11.73
C TYR A 86 -2.53 -12.28 -12.91
N THR A 87 -1.65 -11.32 -12.60
CA THR A 87 -0.77 -10.71 -13.59
C THR A 87 0.67 -10.92 -13.14
N ALA A 88 1.36 -11.90 -13.74
CA ALA A 88 2.71 -12.29 -13.33
C ALA A 88 3.69 -11.11 -13.26
N ALA A 89 3.73 -10.27 -14.30
CA ALA A 89 4.61 -9.10 -14.34
C ALA A 89 4.35 -8.11 -13.18
N ALA A 90 3.09 -7.79 -12.90
CA ALA A 90 2.74 -6.89 -11.80
C ALA A 90 2.99 -7.53 -10.43
N ALA A 91 2.69 -8.82 -10.29
CA ALA A 91 2.93 -9.57 -9.06
C ALA A 91 4.42 -9.68 -8.71
N GLU A 92 5.26 -9.97 -9.71
CA GLU A 92 6.72 -10.07 -9.56
C GLU A 92 7.36 -8.73 -9.23
N ASP A 93 6.99 -7.65 -9.92
CA ASP A 93 7.47 -6.30 -9.62
C ASP A 93 7.03 -5.85 -8.22
N ALA A 94 5.76 -6.02 -7.87
CA ALA A 94 5.25 -5.68 -6.54
C ALA A 94 6.00 -6.46 -5.45
N TRP A 95 6.21 -7.76 -5.64
CA TRP A 95 6.96 -8.58 -4.70
C TRP A 95 8.42 -8.15 -4.56
N ALA A 96 9.11 -7.87 -5.66
CA ALA A 96 10.49 -7.37 -5.63
C ALA A 96 10.60 -6.05 -4.85
N ARG A 97 9.65 -5.13 -5.07
CA ARG A 97 9.56 -3.86 -4.33
C ARG A 97 9.28 -4.08 -2.85
N THR A 98 8.39 -4.99 -2.49
CA THR A 98 8.13 -5.35 -1.08
C THR A 98 9.38 -5.86 -0.39
N ILE A 99 10.11 -6.79 -1.01
CA ILE A 99 11.35 -7.32 -0.45
C ILE A 99 12.39 -6.21 -0.28
N ALA A 100 12.58 -5.35 -1.29
CA ALA A 100 13.51 -4.24 -1.20
C ALA A 100 13.10 -3.22 -0.11
N PHE A 101 11.80 -2.93 0.00
CA PHE A 101 11.25 -2.04 1.01
C PHE A 101 11.47 -2.57 2.43
N PHE A 102 11.11 -3.82 2.69
CA PHE A 102 11.36 -4.43 4.00
C PHE A 102 12.85 -4.61 4.29
N ALA A 103 13.65 -4.95 3.30
CA ALA A 103 15.10 -4.97 3.44
C ALA A 103 15.68 -3.61 3.78
N ARG A 104 14.99 -2.49 3.50
CA ARG A 104 15.43 -1.14 3.93
C ARG A 104 15.02 -0.81 5.36
N TYR A 105 13.82 -1.23 5.77
CA TYR A 105 13.20 -0.76 7.02
C TYR A 105 13.23 -1.78 8.19
N LEU A 106 13.62 -3.03 7.95
CA LEU A 106 13.73 -4.07 8.99
C LEU A 106 15.17 -4.38 9.43
N GLN A 107 16.19 -3.66 8.92
CA GLN A 107 17.61 -4.03 9.14
C GLN A 107 18.11 -3.85 10.57
N ASN A 108 17.39 -3.12 11.44
CA ASN A 108 17.82 -2.82 12.81
C ASN A 108 16.66 -2.99 13.79
N THR A 109 16.23 -4.24 13.99
CA THR A 109 15.40 -4.61 15.16
C THR A 109 16.26 -5.33 16.19
#